data_AF-A0A7L4NYG0-F1
#
_entry.id   AF-A0A7L4NYG0-F1
#
_cell.length_a   1.000
_cell.length_b   1.000
_cell.length_c   1.000
_cell.angle_alpha   90.00
_cell.angle_beta   90.00
_cell.angle_gamma   90.00
#
_symmetry.space_group_name_H-M   'P 1'
#
loop_
_entity.id
_entity.type
_entity.pdbx_description
1 polymer ?
#
loop_
_entity_poly.entity_id
_entity_poly.type
_entity_poly.pdbx_seq_one_letter_code
_entity_poly.pdbx_strand_id
1 'polypeptide(L)'
;MALVSNDNKSYSPDIELITTELEILKENKQYEVLAIDYEILGNPELRYKYIEKALEKNPSESNEIFLRSLQDKMELVDKEKIENEITQYIKVEDCSQLARLYVDISDWENSVKYYCKSICQDLEEENYFSAAFYLKEMLKKRLFNYLFEKAYGKSVEQNDLWWQTRVLQELGWDDELEELIISNKIEIEESGDLELLRLLYKFTGEREKLLDVIKKITDSIRAYEFGIIQKT
;
A
#
# COMPACT_ATOMS: atom_id res chain seq x y z
N MET A 1 -31.64 22.65 -2.54
CA MET A 1 -31.33 22.85 -3.96
C MET A 1 -30.36 24.04 -4.04
N ALA A 2 -29.06 23.76 -4.05
CA ALA A 2 -28.02 24.73 -4.32
C ALA A 2 -26.96 23.97 -5.14
N LEU A 3 -26.90 24.30 -6.43
CA LEU A 3 -25.90 23.79 -7.36
C LEU A 3 -24.60 24.52 -7.05
N VAL A 4 -23.67 23.86 -6.36
CA VAL A 4 -22.27 24.29 -6.37
C VAL A 4 -21.64 23.61 -7.58
N SER A 5 -21.50 24.38 -8.65
CA SER A 5 -20.66 24.07 -9.79
C SER A 5 -19.23 23.86 -9.29
N ASN A 6 -18.83 22.60 -9.15
CA ASN A 6 -17.45 22.25 -8.92
C ASN A 6 -16.77 22.21 -10.29
N ASP A 7 -16.40 23.39 -10.77
CA ASP A 7 -15.47 23.54 -11.89
C ASP A 7 -14.16 22.87 -11.48
N ASN A 8 -14.01 21.60 -11.87
CA ASN A 8 -12.76 20.85 -11.84
C ASN A 8 -11.79 21.51 -12.84
N LYS A 9 -11.25 22.68 -12.47
CA LYS A 9 -10.00 23.16 -13.04
C LYS A 9 -8.94 22.17 -12.63
N SER A 10 -8.51 21.36 -13.60
CA SER A 10 -7.26 20.62 -13.55
C SER A 10 -6.17 21.58 -13.05
N TYR A 11 -5.74 21.37 -11.81
CA TYR A 11 -4.62 22.07 -11.21
C TYR A 11 -3.38 21.56 -11.96
N SER A 12 -3.04 22.19 -13.09
CA SER A 12 -1.66 22.16 -13.57
C SER A 12 -0.84 22.87 -12.51
N PRO A 13 0.13 22.21 -11.86
CA PRO A 13 1.08 22.91 -11.02
C PRO A 13 1.68 24.06 -11.83
N ASP A 14 1.83 25.22 -11.19
CA ASP A 14 2.43 26.38 -11.84
C ASP A 14 3.91 26.04 -12.12
N ILE A 15 4.21 25.74 -13.39
CA ILE A 15 5.55 25.30 -13.82
C ILE A 15 6.59 26.36 -13.46
N GLU A 16 6.22 27.64 -13.50
CA GLU A 16 7.10 28.76 -13.14
C GLU A 16 7.45 28.72 -11.65
N LEU A 17 6.48 28.41 -10.79
CA LEU A 17 6.70 28.26 -9.35
C LEU A 17 7.65 27.11 -9.05
N ILE A 18 7.39 25.91 -9.60
CA ILE A 18 8.23 24.73 -9.40
C ILE A 18 9.66 24.98 -9.90
N THR A 19 9.80 25.59 -11.07
CA THR A 19 11.12 25.86 -11.64
C THR A 19 11.90 26.86 -10.78
N THR A 20 11.23 27.90 -10.29
CA THR A 20 11.83 28.90 -9.40
C THR A 20 12.29 28.27 -8.08
N GLU A 21 11.48 27.41 -7.48
CA GLU A 21 11.84 26.70 -6.25
C GLU A 21 13.07 25.80 -6.45
N LEU A 22 13.08 25.01 -7.52
CA LEU A 22 14.22 24.14 -7.85
C LEU A 22 15.51 24.94 -8.12
N GLU A 23 15.41 26.12 -8.74
CA GLU A 23 16.55 27.01 -8.94
C GLU A 23 17.10 27.53 -7.61
N ILE A 24 16.24 28.01 -6.70
CA ILE A 24 16.63 28.48 -5.37
C ILE A 24 17.30 27.36 -4.56
N LEU A 25 16.71 26.16 -4.54
CA LEU A 25 17.28 25.01 -3.84
C LEU A 25 18.66 24.63 -4.39
N LYS A 26 18.82 24.70 -5.72
CA LYS A 26 20.10 24.44 -6.40
C LYS A 26 21.15 25.48 -6.07
N GLU A 27 20.81 26.76 -6.08
CA GLU A 27 21.71 27.85 -5.68
C GLU A 27 22.17 27.71 -4.23
N ASN A 28 21.25 27.33 -3.34
CA ASN A 28 21.51 27.10 -1.92
C ASN A 28 22.16 25.74 -1.62
N LYS A 29 22.38 24.90 -2.64
CA LYS A 29 22.97 23.54 -2.52
C LYS A 29 22.18 22.63 -1.58
N GLN A 30 20.86 22.78 -1.51
CA GLN A 30 19.95 21.95 -0.74
C GLN A 30 19.64 20.65 -1.52
N TYR A 31 20.67 19.82 -1.69
CA TYR A 31 20.63 18.67 -2.59
C TYR A 31 19.69 17.55 -2.14
N GLU A 32 19.48 17.39 -0.84
CA GLU A 32 18.52 16.43 -0.29
C GLU A 32 17.08 16.79 -0.71
N VAL A 33 16.70 18.05 -0.55
CA VAL A 33 15.37 18.54 -0.94
C VAL A 33 15.17 18.42 -2.45
N LEU A 34 16.19 18.79 -3.25
CA LEU A 34 16.14 18.59 -4.70
C LEU A 34 15.91 17.13 -5.08
N ALA A 35 16.57 16.19 -4.41
CA ALA A 35 16.37 14.77 -4.69
C ALA A 35 14.92 14.33 -4.43
N ILE A 36 14.32 14.80 -3.34
CA ILE A 36 12.91 14.54 -2.99
C ILE A 36 11.97 15.16 -4.03
N ASP A 37 12.21 16.40 -4.45
CA ASP A 37 11.35 17.06 -5.43
C ASP A 37 11.42 16.36 -6.79
N TYR A 38 12.61 15.93 -7.22
CA TYR A 38 12.74 15.15 -8.46
C TYR A 38 12.18 13.73 -8.36
N GLU A 39 12.14 13.13 -7.17
CA GLU A 39 11.36 11.91 -6.91
C GLU A 39 9.87 12.16 -7.15
N ILE A 40 9.32 13.23 -6.56
CA ILE A 40 7.91 13.61 -6.72
C ILE A 40 7.57 13.89 -8.19
N LEU A 41 8.49 14.53 -8.93
CA LEU A 41 8.33 14.85 -10.35
C LEU A 41 8.59 13.64 -11.29
N GLY A 42 9.01 12.49 -10.76
CA GLY A 42 9.29 11.30 -11.57
C GLY A 42 10.50 11.45 -12.48
N ASN A 43 11.53 12.21 -12.06
CA ASN A 43 12.77 12.40 -12.81
C ASN A 43 13.95 11.66 -12.14
N PRO A 44 14.16 10.36 -12.46
CA PRO A 44 15.15 9.53 -11.79
C PRO A 44 16.60 9.99 -12.06
N GLU A 45 16.88 10.58 -13.22
CA GLU A 45 18.23 11.06 -13.56
C GLU A 45 18.66 12.21 -12.65
N LEU A 46 17.80 13.22 -12.50
CA LEU A 46 18.08 14.35 -11.63
C LEU A 46 18.00 13.96 -10.15
N ARG A 47 17.04 13.11 -9.76
CA ARG A 47 16.98 12.48 -8.43
C ARG A 47 18.34 11.88 -8.06
N TYR A 48 18.88 10.98 -8.89
CA TYR A 48 20.15 10.30 -8.59
C TYR A 48 21.34 11.25 -8.55
N LYS A 49 21.39 12.21 -9.48
CA LYS A 49 22.44 13.24 -9.50
C LYS A 49 22.48 14.05 -8.20
N TYR A 50 21.34 14.45 -7.67
CA TYR A 50 21.31 15.24 -6.44
C TYR A 50 21.48 14.39 -5.18
N ILE A 51 21.11 13.11 -5.20
CA ILE A 51 21.46 12.16 -4.14
C ILE A 51 22.97 12.03 -3.98
N GLU A 52 23.72 11.79 -5.07
CA GLU A 52 25.19 11.66 -4.96
C GLU A 52 25.83 12.94 -4.40
N LYS A 53 25.35 14.11 -4.84
CA LYS A 53 25.81 15.41 -4.29
C LYS A 53 25.48 15.61 -2.82
N ALA A 54 24.35 15.07 -2.34
CA ALA A 54 23.99 15.12 -0.93
C ALA A 54 24.91 14.20 -0.10
N LEU A 55 25.18 12.99 -0.60
CA LEU A 55 26.05 12.01 0.04
C LEU A 55 27.52 12.47 0.14
N GLU A 56 28.02 13.23 -0.85
CA GLU A 56 29.34 13.88 -0.79
C GLU A 56 29.54 14.82 0.40
N LYS A 57 28.44 15.30 1.02
CA LYS A 57 28.48 16.21 2.17
C LYS A 57 28.53 15.48 3.52
N ASN A 58 28.67 14.16 3.53
CA ASN A 58 28.68 13.34 4.75
C ASN A 58 27.42 13.58 5.62
N PRO A 59 26.22 13.23 5.10
CA PRO A 59 24.96 13.42 5.82
C PRO A 59 24.88 12.53 7.08
N SER A 60 23.82 12.71 7.87
CA SER A 60 23.53 11.79 8.99
C SER A 60 23.26 10.37 8.49
N GLU A 61 23.38 9.38 9.37
CA GLU A 61 23.09 7.98 9.06
C GLU A 61 21.65 7.79 8.54
N SER A 62 20.68 8.36 9.25
CA SER A 62 19.27 8.43 8.80
C SER A 62 19.11 8.99 7.37
N ASN A 63 19.79 10.10 7.06
CA ASN A 63 19.70 10.71 5.72
C ASN A 63 20.40 9.85 4.65
N GLU A 64 21.54 9.23 4.96
CA GLU A 64 22.22 8.30 4.05
C GLU A 64 21.31 7.11 3.71
N ILE A 65 20.66 6.52 4.72
CA ILE A 65 19.70 5.42 4.54
C ILE A 65 18.56 5.85 3.63
N PHE A 66 17.89 6.96 3.93
CA PHE A 66 16.79 7.48 3.12
C PHE A 66 17.21 7.78 1.67
N LEU A 67 18.36 8.43 1.48
CA LEU A 67 18.84 8.76 0.14
C LEU A 67 19.21 7.51 -0.67
N ARG A 68 19.79 6.49 -0.03
CA ARG A 68 20.10 5.21 -0.69
C ARG A 68 18.86 4.38 -0.97
N SER A 69 17.81 4.47 -0.13
CA SER A 69 16.53 3.80 -0.39
C SER A 69 15.86 4.36 -1.65
N LEU A 70 15.91 5.68 -1.85
CA LEU A 70 15.41 6.34 -3.08
C LEU A 70 16.18 5.94 -4.36
N GLN A 71 17.37 5.35 -4.23
CA GLN A 71 18.16 4.86 -5.37
C GLN A 71 18.01 3.37 -5.64
N ASP A 72 17.27 2.65 -4.80
CA ASP A 72 17.28 1.19 -4.75
C ASP A 72 18.70 0.63 -4.54
N LYS A 73 19.50 1.30 -3.68
CA LYS A 73 20.92 0.98 -3.41
C LYS A 73 21.23 0.78 -1.93
N MET A 74 20.32 0.13 -1.21
CA MET A 74 20.45 -0.11 0.22
C MET A 74 21.64 -1.01 0.57
N GLU A 75 22.13 -1.82 -0.36
CA GLU A 75 23.34 -2.64 -0.22
C GLU A 75 24.63 -1.80 -0.03
N LEU A 76 24.59 -0.50 -0.34
CA LEU A 76 25.72 0.41 -0.14
C LEU A 76 25.77 1.00 1.27
N VAL A 77 24.70 0.85 2.06
CA VAL A 77 24.65 1.36 3.42
C VAL A 77 25.27 0.33 4.37
N ASP A 78 26.14 0.79 5.26
CA ASP A 78 26.69 -0.07 6.31
C ASP A 78 25.56 -0.57 7.24
N LYS A 79 25.55 -1.88 7.50
CA LYS A 79 24.56 -2.50 8.39
C LYS A 79 24.63 -1.94 9.80
N GLU A 80 25.82 -1.57 10.27
CA GLU A 80 25.99 -0.99 11.61
C GLU A 80 25.24 0.34 11.74
N LYS A 81 25.22 1.17 10.69
CA LYS A 81 24.45 2.43 10.66
C LYS A 81 22.95 2.18 10.76
N ILE A 82 22.45 1.17 10.05
CA ILE A 82 21.02 0.79 10.10
C ILE A 82 20.67 0.32 11.52
N GLU A 83 21.48 -0.54 12.11
CA GLU A 83 21.27 -1.06 13.47
C GLU A 83 21.32 0.05 14.54
N ASN A 84 22.23 1.01 14.38
CA ASN A 84 22.33 2.18 15.25
C ASN A 84 21.08 3.05 15.19
N GLU A 85 20.59 3.38 13.99
CA GLU A 85 19.36 4.15 13.79
C GLU A 85 18.12 3.42 14.34
N ILE A 86 17.98 2.12 14.09
CA ILE A 86 16.92 1.30 14.69
C ILE A 86 16.97 1.39 16.22
N THR A 87 18.15 1.18 16.81
CA THR A 87 18.35 1.23 18.26
C THR A 87 17.99 2.60 18.83
N GLN A 88 18.37 3.67 18.13
CA GLN A 88 18.09 5.03 18.53
C GLN A 88 16.59 5.33 18.52
N TYR A 89 15.87 4.97 17.45
CA TYR A 89 14.41 5.17 17.38
C TYR A 89 13.66 4.34 18.41
N ILE A 90 14.09 3.09 18.68
CA ILE A 90 13.53 2.27 19.77
C ILE A 90 13.73 2.97 21.12
N LYS A 91 14.92 3.51 21.38
CA LYS A 91 15.26 4.15 22.65
C LYS A 91 14.44 5.42 22.92
N VAL A 92 14.16 6.21 21.89
CA VAL A 92 13.33 7.44 22.03
C VAL A 92 11.84 7.17 21.79
N GLU A 93 11.46 5.90 21.58
CA GLU A 93 10.10 5.44 21.32
C GLU A 93 9.41 6.07 20.10
N ASP A 94 10.18 6.56 19.12
CA ASP A 94 9.63 7.16 17.90
C ASP A 94 9.20 6.07 16.91
N CYS A 95 8.00 5.56 17.14
CA CYS A 95 7.42 4.48 16.33
C CYS A 95 7.18 4.91 14.88
N SER A 96 6.93 6.20 14.63
CA SER A 96 6.64 6.72 13.30
C SER A 96 7.88 6.72 12.39
N GLN A 97 9.01 7.22 12.90
CA GLN A 97 10.26 7.23 12.14
C GLN A 97 10.84 5.83 12.02
N LEU A 98 10.70 5.00 13.06
CA LEU A 98 11.10 3.61 13.00
C LEU A 98 10.33 2.84 11.91
N ALA A 99 9.03 3.09 11.76
CA ALA A 99 8.22 2.46 10.71
C ALA A 99 8.69 2.85 9.30
N ARG A 100 9.06 4.13 9.10
CA ARG A 100 9.63 4.64 7.84
C ARG A 100 11.00 4.05 7.54
N LEU A 101 11.87 3.96 8.54
CA LEU A 101 13.17 3.31 8.40
C LEU A 101 12.99 1.85 7.94
N TYR A 102 12.01 1.14 8.49
CA TYR A 102 11.67 -0.21 8.03
C TYR A 102 11.14 -0.26 6.59
N VAL A 103 10.42 0.78 6.12
CA VAL A 103 10.09 0.92 4.68
C VAL A 103 11.37 1.05 3.86
N ASP A 104 12.29 1.92 4.28
CA ASP A 104 13.52 2.22 3.53
C ASP A 104 14.41 0.99 3.38
N ILE A 105 14.48 0.11 4.40
CA ILE A 105 15.26 -1.13 4.36
C ILE A 105 14.44 -2.33 3.84
N SER A 106 13.21 -2.13 3.35
CA SER A 106 12.30 -3.18 2.85
C SER A 106 11.89 -4.26 3.88
N ASP A 107 11.89 -3.93 5.17
CA ASP A 107 11.33 -4.76 6.23
C ASP A 107 9.84 -4.43 6.43
N TRP A 108 9.03 -4.94 5.51
CA TRP A 108 7.59 -4.64 5.45
C TRP A 108 6.84 -5.07 6.71
N GLU A 109 7.26 -6.18 7.33
CA GLU A 109 6.60 -6.70 8.53
C GLU A 109 6.74 -5.74 9.70
N ASN A 110 7.97 -5.31 9.99
CA ASN A 110 8.20 -4.39 11.09
C ASN A 110 7.65 -3.00 10.75
N SER A 111 7.73 -2.56 9.50
CA SER A 111 7.12 -1.30 9.07
C SER A 111 5.62 -1.25 9.40
N VAL A 112 4.85 -2.26 9.00
CA VAL A 112 3.41 -2.35 9.32
C VAL A 112 3.17 -2.31 10.83
N LYS A 113 3.90 -3.12 11.60
CA LYS A 113 3.75 -3.19 13.06
C LYS A 113 3.94 -1.83 13.72
N TYR A 114 4.99 -1.11 13.35
CA TYR A 114 5.32 0.18 13.97
C TYR A 114 4.43 1.33 13.50
N TYR A 115 3.97 1.33 12.23
CA TYR A 115 2.94 2.27 11.81
C TYR A 115 1.64 2.05 12.59
N CYS A 116 1.16 0.81 12.72
CA CYS A 116 -0.03 0.52 13.52
C CYS A 116 0.14 0.99 14.97
N LYS A 117 1.31 0.76 15.58
CA LYS A 117 1.61 1.25 16.92
C LYS A 117 1.54 2.78 17.01
N SER A 118 2.19 3.50 16.09
CA SER A 118 2.15 4.97 16.04
C SER A 118 0.73 5.50 15.86
N ILE A 119 -0.05 4.91 14.96
CA ILE A 119 -1.43 5.33 14.71
C ILE A 119 -2.32 5.11 15.94
N CYS A 120 -2.17 3.99 16.64
CA CYS A 120 -2.89 3.73 17.88
C CYS A 120 -2.52 4.76 18.97
N GLN A 121 -1.24 5.06 19.14
CA GLN A 121 -0.76 6.07 20.09
C GLN A 121 -1.34 7.45 19.77
N ASP A 122 -1.27 7.89 18.51
CA ASP A 122 -1.84 9.17 18.07
C ASP A 122 -3.35 9.24 18.31
N LEU A 123 -4.10 8.14 18.14
CA LEU A 123 -5.53 8.09 18.43
C LEU A 123 -5.84 8.17 19.94
N GLU A 124 -5.04 7.50 20.78
CA GLU A 124 -5.15 7.55 22.24
C GLU A 124 -4.88 8.96 22.80
N GLU A 125 -3.97 9.70 22.15
CA GLU A 125 -3.61 11.08 22.51
C GLU A 125 -4.50 12.15 21.84
N GLU A 126 -5.56 11.73 21.12
CA GLU A 126 -6.45 12.61 20.33
C GLU A 126 -5.72 13.42 19.23
N ASN A 127 -4.54 12.97 18.80
CA ASN A 127 -3.77 13.54 17.69
C ASN A 127 -4.27 13.00 16.33
N TYR A 128 -5.52 13.32 16.00
CA TYR A 128 -6.19 12.79 14.80
C TYR A 128 -5.49 13.13 13.49
N PHE A 129 -4.78 14.27 13.43
CA PHE A 129 -4.04 14.66 12.24
C PHE A 129 -2.90 13.69 11.96
N SER A 130 -2.04 13.40 12.94
CA SER A 130 -0.93 12.45 12.78
C SER A 130 -1.44 11.05 12.47
N ALA A 131 -2.48 10.58 13.18
CA ALA A 131 -3.09 9.28 12.90
C ALA A 131 -3.57 9.18 11.44
N ALA A 132 -4.30 10.18 10.94
CA ALA A 132 -4.77 10.21 9.57
C ALA A 132 -3.63 10.34 8.54
N PHE A 133 -2.60 11.13 8.88
CA PHE A 133 -1.43 11.32 8.04
C PHE A 133 -0.66 10.01 7.85
N TYR A 134 -0.38 9.27 8.93
CA TYR A 134 0.33 7.99 8.85
C TYR A 134 -0.50 6.88 8.21
N LEU A 135 -1.83 6.86 8.41
CA LEU A 135 -2.72 5.98 7.65
C LEU A 135 -2.60 6.21 6.13
N LYS A 136 -2.62 7.49 5.71
CA LYS A 136 -2.45 7.85 4.30
C LYS A 136 -1.07 7.45 3.77
N GLU A 137 -0.03 7.57 4.59
CA GLU A 137 1.34 7.19 4.22
C GLU A 137 1.46 5.68 3.99
N MET A 138 0.93 4.85 4.91
CA MET A 138 0.87 3.39 4.74
C MET A 138 0.15 2.99 3.44
N LEU A 139 -0.98 3.65 3.14
CA LEU A 139 -1.76 3.41 1.93
C LEU A 139 -0.94 3.76 0.67
N LYS A 140 -0.28 4.93 0.66
CA LYS A 140 0.58 5.37 -0.45
C LYS A 140 1.73 4.40 -0.71
N LYS A 141 2.32 3.85 0.35
CA LYS A 141 3.39 2.85 0.29
C LYS A 141 2.88 1.43 0.02
N ARG A 142 1.56 1.22 -0.05
CA ARG A 142 0.91 -0.08 -0.30
C ARG A 142 1.37 -1.18 0.66
N LEU A 143 1.62 -0.85 1.92
CA LEU A 143 2.12 -1.82 2.91
C LEU A 143 1.13 -2.97 3.19
N PHE A 144 -0.16 -2.76 2.87
CA PHE A 144 -1.17 -3.81 2.94
C PHE A 144 -0.94 -4.94 1.92
N ASN A 145 -0.28 -4.68 0.78
CA ASN A 145 0.05 -5.72 -0.19
C ASN A 145 0.88 -6.83 0.44
N TYR A 146 1.88 -6.47 1.25
CA TYR A 146 2.71 -7.45 1.98
C TYR A 146 1.87 -8.38 2.86
N LEU A 147 0.88 -7.83 3.57
CA LEU A 147 0.01 -8.64 4.44
C LEU A 147 -0.86 -9.59 3.62
N PHE A 148 -1.40 -9.11 2.50
CA PHE A 148 -2.16 -9.95 1.58
C PHE A 148 -1.28 -11.04 0.96
N GLU A 149 -0.07 -10.73 0.50
CA GLU A 149 0.87 -11.73 -0.02
C GLU A 149 1.21 -12.81 1.01
N LYS A 150 1.41 -12.43 2.29
CA LYS A 150 1.58 -13.40 3.39
C LYS A 150 0.33 -14.23 3.64
N ALA A 151 -0.85 -13.62 3.61
CA ALA A 151 -2.12 -14.33 3.75
C ALA A 151 -2.35 -15.30 2.58
N TYR A 152 -1.96 -14.92 1.35
CA TYR A 152 -2.01 -15.76 0.16
C TYR A 152 -1.18 -17.02 0.37
N GLY A 153 0.11 -16.86 0.70
CA GLY A 153 1.00 -18.01 0.94
C GLY A 153 0.44 -18.98 1.97
N LYS A 154 -0.08 -18.46 3.09
CA LYS A 154 -0.72 -19.28 4.12
C LYS A 154 -1.98 -20.00 3.62
N SER A 155 -2.82 -19.32 2.83
CA SER A 155 -4.03 -19.93 2.27
C SER A 155 -3.73 -21.01 1.23
N VAL A 156 -2.63 -20.87 0.48
CA VAL A 156 -2.12 -21.91 -0.43
C VAL A 156 -1.65 -23.13 0.35
N GLU A 157 -0.85 -22.93 1.41
CA GLU A 157 -0.38 -24.02 2.29
C GLU A 157 -1.53 -24.80 2.93
N GLN A 158 -2.64 -24.11 3.23
CA GLN A 158 -3.83 -24.69 3.85
C GLN A 158 -4.85 -25.26 2.84
N ASN A 159 -4.59 -25.09 1.54
CA ASN A 159 -5.54 -25.39 0.47
C ASN A 159 -6.91 -24.74 0.68
N ASP A 160 -6.92 -23.49 1.17
CA ASP A 160 -8.13 -22.72 1.43
C ASP A 160 -8.48 -21.86 0.20
N LEU A 161 -9.30 -22.41 -0.69
CA LEU A 161 -9.67 -21.77 -1.96
C LEU A 161 -10.41 -20.44 -1.75
N TRP A 162 -11.20 -20.31 -0.68
CA TRP A 162 -11.90 -19.06 -0.37
C TRP A 162 -10.92 -17.94 -0.04
N TRP A 163 -9.96 -18.21 0.85
CA TRP A 163 -8.97 -17.19 1.23
C TRP A 163 -7.99 -16.89 0.10
N GLN A 164 -7.59 -17.89 -0.69
CA GLN A 164 -6.79 -17.64 -1.90
C GLN A 164 -7.51 -16.67 -2.84
N THR A 165 -8.79 -16.95 -3.14
CA THR A 165 -9.66 -16.12 -3.98
C THR A 165 -9.77 -14.69 -3.44
N ARG A 166 -10.11 -14.53 -2.16
CA ARG A 166 -10.28 -13.21 -1.53
C ARG A 166 -9.00 -12.40 -1.58
N VAL A 167 -7.86 -13.01 -1.33
CA VAL A 167 -6.58 -12.31 -1.33
C VAL A 167 -6.20 -11.83 -2.74
N LEU A 168 -6.37 -12.68 -3.76
CA LEU A 168 -6.09 -12.27 -5.15
C LEU A 168 -6.99 -11.10 -5.61
N GLN A 169 -8.26 -11.06 -5.17
CA GLN A 169 -9.15 -9.93 -5.42
C GLN A 169 -8.65 -8.63 -4.77
N GLU A 170 -8.17 -8.67 -3.53
CA GLU A 170 -7.66 -7.48 -2.84
C GLU A 170 -6.33 -6.99 -3.42
N LEU A 171 -5.51 -7.91 -3.95
CA LEU A 171 -4.26 -7.60 -4.65
C LEU A 171 -4.48 -7.10 -6.09
N GLY A 172 -5.67 -7.33 -6.67
CA GLY A 172 -5.97 -7.02 -8.07
C GLY A 172 -5.22 -7.92 -9.06
N TRP A 173 -4.89 -9.16 -8.66
CA TRP A 173 -4.21 -10.16 -9.48
C TRP A 173 -5.26 -10.95 -10.28
N ASP A 174 -5.84 -10.29 -11.28
CA ASP A 174 -7.01 -10.79 -12.02
C ASP A 174 -6.68 -12.05 -12.84
N ASP A 175 -5.49 -12.12 -13.44
CA ASP A 175 -5.06 -13.26 -14.26
C ASP A 175 -4.87 -14.52 -13.39
N GLU A 176 -4.17 -14.39 -12.27
CA GLU A 176 -3.97 -15.46 -11.29
C GLU A 176 -5.30 -15.90 -10.67
N LEU A 177 -6.22 -14.95 -10.42
CA LEU A 177 -7.55 -15.24 -9.91
C LEU A 177 -8.38 -16.05 -10.93
N GLU A 178 -8.34 -15.67 -12.20
CA GLU A 178 -9.02 -16.40 -13.26
C GLU A 178 -8.49 -17.84 -13.37
N GLU A 179 -7.16 -18.02 -13.40
CA GLU A 179 -6.54 -19.34 -13.45
C GLU A 179 -6.91 -20.21 -12.25
N LEU A 180 -6.84 -19.65 -11.03
CA LEU A 180 -7.21 -20.34 -9.80
C LEU A 180 -8.66 -20.82 -9.83
N ILE A 181 -9.58 -19.96 -10.24
CA ILE A 181 -11.00 -20.29 -10.27
C ILE A 181 -11.32 -21.33 -11.35
N ILE A 182 -10.74 -21.21 -12.56
CA ILE A 182 -10.99 -22.15 -13.65
C ILE A 182 -10.40 -23.53 -13.34
N SER A 183 -9.19 -23.58 -12.78
CA SER A 183 -8.53 -24.84 -12.42
C SER A 183 -9.25 -25.61 -11.32
N ASN A 184 -9.97 -24.91 -10.42
CA ASN A 184 -10.76 -25.51 -9.34
C ASN A 184 -12.26 -25.64 -9.68
N LYS A 185 -12.64 -25.62 -10.96
CA LYS A 185 -14.04 -25.69 -11.41
C LYS A 185 -14.88 -26.75 -10.71
N ILE A 186 -14.37 -27.99 -10.65
CA ILE A 186 -15.12 -29.14 -10.10
C ILE A 186 -15.39 -28.93 -8.61
N GLU A 187 -14.35 -28.59 -7.85
CA GLU A 187 -14.47 -28.32 -6.40
C GLU A 187 -15.45 -27.18 -6.13
N ILE A 188 -15.39 -26.10 -6.92
CA ILE A 188 -16.30 -24.96 -6.79
C ILE A 188 -17.75 -25.38 -7.09
N GLU A 189 -18.00 -26.12 -8.17
CA GLU A 189 -19.33 -26.60 -8.51
C GLU A 189 -19.92 -27.52 -7.43
N GLU A 190 -19.09 -28.37 -6.81
CA GLU A 190 -19.49 -29.28 -5.73
C GLU A 190 -19.69 -28.58 -4.38
N SER A 191 -18.91 -27.54 -4.08
CA SER A 191 -19.00 -26.79 -2.83
C SER A 191 -20.36 -26.10 -2.64
N GLY A 192 -21.00 -25.70 -3.74
CA GLY A 192 -22.22 -24.88 -3.73
C GLY A 192 -22.01 -23.44 -3.23
N ASP A 193 -20.77 -23.00 -3.02
CA ASP A 193 -20.46 -21.64 -2.60
C ASP A 193 -20.87 -20.65 -3.70
N LEU A 194 -21.86 -19.80 -3.40
CA LEU A 194 -22.46 -18.90 -4.39
C LEU A 194 -21.49 -17.84 -4.87
N GLU A 195 -20.56 -17.38 -4.04
CA GLU A 195 -19.61 -16.34 -4.40
C GLU A 195 -18.52 -16.91 -5.32
N LEU A 196 -18.01 -18.11 -5.03
CA LEU A 196 -17.08 -18.82 -5.92
C LEU A 196 -17.75 -19.23 -7.24
N LEU A 197 -18.98 -19.74 -7.20
CA LEU A 197 -19.77 -20.03 -8.40
C LEU A 197 -19.99 -18.80 -9.28
N ARG A 198 -20.23 -17.63 -8.66
CA ARG A 198 -20.39 -16.36 -9.39
C ARG A 198 -19.10 -16.01 -10.14
N LEU A 199 -17.94 -16.17 -9.51
CA LEU A 199 -16.65 -15.92 -10.16
C LEU A 199 -16.39 -16.93 -11.28
N LEU A 200 -16.62 -18.21 -11.03
CA LEU A 200 -16.45 -19.27 -12.02
C LEU A 200 -17.26 -18.98 -13.28
N TYR A 201 -18.57 -18.75 -13.15
CA TYR A 201 -19.42 -18.50 -14.32
C TYR A 201 -19.16 -17.14 -14.98
N LYS A 202 -18.60 -16.17 -14.25
CA LYS A 202 -18.10 -14.93 -14.83
C LYS A 202 -16.89 -15.21 -15.73
N PHE A 203 -15.89 -15.93 -15.24
CA PHE A 203 -14.66 -16.22 -16.00
C PHE A 203 -14.88 -17.21 -17.14
N THR A 204 -15.74 -18.21 -16.99
CA THR A 204 -16.06 -19.16 -18.07
C THR A 204 -17.07 -18.63 -19.10
N GLY A 205 -17.66 -17.45 -18.86
CA GLY A 205 -18.66 -16.86 -19.74
C GLY A 205 -20.02 -17.56 -19.74
N GLU A 206 -20.30 -18.41 -18.74
CA GLU A 206 -21.56 -19.17 -18.60
C GLU A 206 -22.72 -18.29 -18.10
N ARG A 207 -23.18 -17.37 -18.97
CA ARG A 207 -24.11 -16.28 -18.63
C ARG A 207 -25.41 -16.72 -17.94
N GLU A 208 -26.06 -17.79 -18.39
CA GLU A 208 -27.32 -18.26 -17.79
C GLU A 208 -27.12 -18.71 -16.35
N LYS A 209 -26.08 -19.52 -16.11
CA LYS A 209 -25.72 -19.97 -14.76
C LYS A 209 -25.32 -18.81 -13.86
N LEU A 210 -24.57 -17.84 -14.39
CA LEU A 210 -24.22 -16.61 -13.68
C LEU A 210 -25.47 -15.85 -13.21
N LEU A 211 -26.45 -15.66 -14.10
CA LEU A 211 -27.70 -14.97 -13.75
C LEU A 211 -28.47 -15.71 -12.65
N ASP A 212 -28.51 -17.04 -12.69
CA ASP A 212 -29.19 -17.83 -11.67
C ASP A 212 -28.48 -17.77 -10.31
N VAL A 213 -27.15 -17.76 -10.28
CA VAL A 213 -26.38 -17.53 -9.05
C VAL A 213 -26.62 -16.13 -8.48
N ILE A 214 -26.61 -15.10 -9.32
CA ILE A 214 -26.89 -13.72 -8.89
C ILE A 214 -28.29 -13.58 -8.29
N LYS A 215 -29.31 -14.24 -8.85
CA LYS A 215 -30.66 -14.29 -8.27
C LYS A 215 -30.62 -14.89 -6.87
N LYS A 216 -29.98 -16.06 -6.70
CA LYS A 216 -29.84 -16.74 -5.40
C LYS A 216 -29.16 -15.87 -4.35
N ILE A 217 -28.08 -15.18 -4.71
CA ILE A 217 -27.38 -14.25 -3.80
C ILE A 217 -28.32 -13.10 -3.40
N THR A 218 -29.01 -12.51 -4.37
CA THR A 218 -29.93 -11.37 -4.13
C THR A 218 -31.10 -11.76 -3.24
N ASP A 219 -31.69 -12.95 -3.47
CA ASP A 219 -32.80 -13.46 -2.67
C ASP A 219 -32.35 -13.77 -1.23
N SER A 220 -31.14 -14.31 -1.04
CA SER A 220 -30.54 -14.51 0.29
C SER A 220 -30.32 -13.20 1.05
N ILE A 221 -29.82 -12.15 0.37
CA ILE A 221 -29.64 -10.82 0.99
C ILE A 221 -30.98 -10.25 1.44
N ARG A 222 -32.01 -10.31 0.57
CA ARG A 222 -33.36 -9.87 0.93
C ARG A 222 -33.92 -10.65 2.13
N ALA A 223 -33.77 -11.97 2.14
CA ALA A 223 -34.24 -12.78 3.27
C ALA A 223 -33.58 -12.39 4.60
N TYR A 224 -32.30 -11.98 4.57
CA TYR A 224 -31.58 -11.48 5.74
C TYR A 224 -32.05 -10.08 6.17
N GLU A 225 -32.20 -9.14 5.23
CA GLU A 225 -32.69 -7.78 5.49
C GLU A 225 -34.14 -7.76 6.03
N PHE A 226 -34.96 -8.72 5.63
CA PHE A 226 -36.34 -8.88 6.10
C PHE A 226 -36.50 -9.86 7.28
N GLY A 227 -35.40 -10.31 7.89
CA GLY A 227 -35.42 -11.11 9.12
C GLY A 227 -36.03 -12.51 8.99
N ILE A 228 -36.06 -13.07 7.78
CA ILE A 228 -36.65 -14.39 7.49
C ILE A 228 -35.68 -15.53 7.87
N ILE A 229 -34.38 -15.24 7.99
CA ILE A 229 -33.35 -16.19 8.43
C ILE A 229 -32.66 -15.63 9.68
N GLN A 230 -32.93 -16.23 10.85
CA GLN A 230 -32.13 -16.01 12.06
C GLN A 230 -30.83 -16.82 11.96
N LYS A 231 -29.68 -16.18 12.18
CA LYS A 231 -28.38 -16.88 12.30
C LYS A 231 -28.48 -17.99 13.34
N THR A 232 -28.30 -19.24 12.91
CA THR A 232 -27.79 -20.33 13.76
C THR A 232 -26.28 -20.25 13.84
#